data_AF-A0A4U8UCN8-F1
#
_entry.id   AF-A0A4U8UCN8-F1
#
_cell.length_a   1.000
_cell.length_b   1.000
_cell.length_c   1.000
_cell.angle_alpha   90.00
_cell.angle_beta   90.00
_cell.angle_gamma   90.00
#
_symmetry.space_group_name_H-M   'P 1'
#
loop_
_entity.id
_entity.type
_entity.pdbx_description
1 polymer ?
#
loop_
_entity_poly.entity_id
_entity_poly.type
_entity_poly.pdbx_seq_one_letter_code
_entity_poly.pdbx_strand_id
1 'polypeptide(L)'
;MKYDLDRLKQISINEVLASIGADYAIQSNGKVMHCFNIQAHKNQDKKPSLAVYAKSNSCHCFACGLGGGPIEMAKMAFNGDFKKACEWLHSAWNIPFLEASSYQAIQPKVAKRMPTLKEKVKVFEPQKEFKNIVLREIFGDYKNLSRNMQLKMVYTFIYRYSLLTQQDKKEAYYKNRGITCDVKTIGFLGWNDIARLEQELTKYFPLEDLQDFKVFSKKKYGWNYSKNVCVVPCFDLYTDLICGFSLRTISGDSTIKELNVNCSELEIPLPFNLTYSTLKNKEWIWITEGHIDALSGVTENKKENSDFCSFAGVWAYKEEVLGLFKDKKV
;
A
#
# COMPACT_ATOMS: atom_id res chain seq x y z
N MET A 1 13.00 -8.48 -38.59
CA MET A 1 11.77 -7.96 -37.94
C MET A 1 11.73 -6.47 -38.17
N LYS A 2 10.66 -5.93 -38.75
CA LYS A 2 10.58 -4.51 -39.13
C LYS A 2 9.78 -3.74 -38.07
N TYR A 3 10.42 -2.76 -37.43
CA TYR A 3 9.81 -1.95 -36.37
C TYR A 3 8.80 -0.95 -36.94
N ASP A 4 7.69 -0.75 -36.24
CA ASP A 4 6.69 0.29 -36.57
C ASP A 4 7.08 1.60 -35.87
N LEU A 5 8.12 2.27 -36.37
CA LEU A 5 8.71 3.44 -35.72
C LEU A 5 7.72 4.59 -35.55
N ASP A 6 6.74 4.71 -36.45
CA ASP A 6 5.74 5.76 -36.36
C ASP A 6 4.79 5.53 -35.19
N ARG A 7 4.35 4.28 -34.97
CA ARG A 7 3.59 3.93 -33.76
C ARG A 7 4.42 4.05 -32.49
N LEU A 8 5.70 3.65 -32.52
CA LEU A 8 6.57 3.79 -31.34
C LEU A 8 6.76 5.26 -30.93
N LYS A 9 6.86 6.19 -31.90
CA LYS A 9 6.96 7.65 -31.62
C LYS A 9 5.68 8.25 -31.04
N GLN A 10 4.53 7.59 -31.21
CA GLN A 10 3.24 8.05 -30.71
C GLN A 10 2.95 7.61 -29.27
N ILE A 11 3.74 6.68 -28.71
CA ILE A 11 3.63 6.28 -27.30
C ILE A 11 3.78 7.52 -26.41
N SER A 12 2.95 7.65 -25.37
CA SER A 12 3.04 8.80 -24.47
C SER A 12 4.42 8.87 -23.82
N ILE A 13 5.13 9.99 -24.01
CA ILE A 13 6.44 10.23 -23.40
C ILE A 13 6.39 10.12 -21.88
N ASN A 14 5.27 10.51 -21.27
CA ASN A 14 5.00 10.37 -19.84
C ASN A 14 5.06 8.90 -19.39
N GLU A 15 4.41 8.02 -20.14
CA GLU A 15 4.35 6.58 -19.83
C GLU A 15 5.71 5.92 -20.00
N VAL A 16 6.46 6.30 -21.06
CA VAL A 16 7.82 5.80 -21.27
C VAL A 16 8.74 6.21 -20.12
N LEU A 17 8.73 7.49 -19.75
CA LEU A 17 9.55 8.02 -18.67
C LEU A 17 9.23 7.36 -17.33
N ALA A 18 7.95 7.18 -17.00
CA ALA A 18 7.54 6.47 -15.80
C ALA A 18 8.02 5.02 -15.80
N SER A 19 7.92 4.33 -16.95
CA SER A 19 8.32 2.92 -17.10
C SER A 19 9.82 2.69 -16.95
N ILE A 20 10.65 3.70 -17.20
CA ILE A 20 12.11 3.64 -17.02
C ILE A 20 12.58 4.25 -15.70
N GLY A 21 11.66 4.62 -14.80
CA GLY A 21 11.97 5.04 -13.43
C GLY A 21 12.02 6.55 -13.20
N ALA A 22 11.47 7.38 -14.08
CA ALA A 22 11.20 8.78 -13.77
C ALA A 22 9.92 8.89 -12.93
N ASP A 23 9.85 9.86 -12.02
CA ASP A 23 8.68 10.05 -11.14
C ASP A 23 8.21 11.51 -11.13
N TYR A 24 6.91 11.76 -11.01
CA TYR A 24 6.38 13.12 -10.99
C TYR A 24 6.71 13.83 -9.69
N ALA A 25 7.15 15.08 -9.79
CA ALA A 25 7.21 15.92 -8.62
C ALA A 25 5.80 16.32 -8.17
N ILE A 26 5.51 16.09 -6.90
CA ILE A 26 4.23 16.39 -6.24
C ILE A 26 3.80 17.87 -6.46
N GLN A 27 4.76 18.78 -6.61
CA GLN A 27 4.51 20.22 -6.69
C GLN A 27 4.41 20.78 -8.13
N SER A 28 4.55 19.96 -9.18
CA SER A 28 4.74 20.45 -10.56
C SER A 28 3.51 20.38 -11.47
N ASN A 29 2.33 19.99 -10.96
CA ASN A 29 1.13 19.71 -11.78
C ASN A 29 1.43 18.76 -12.97
N GLY A 30 2.36 17.82 -12.79
CA GLY A 30 2.75 16.85 -13.82
C GLY A 30 3.62 17.40 -14.95
N LYS A 31 4.14 18.63 -14.85
CA LYS A 31 5.00 19.24 -15.90
C LYS A 31 6.48 18.91 -15.77
N VAL A 32 6.92 18.54 -14.56
CA VAL A 32 8.32 18.24 -14.27
C VAL A 32 8.40 16.97 -13.41
N MET A 33 9.31 16.08 -13.79
CA MET A 33 9.60 14.81 -13.15
C MET A 33 11.01 14.82 -12.54
N HIS A 34 11.23 13.92 -11.58
CA HIS A 34 12.55 13.44 -11.23
C HIS A 34 13.09 12.57 -12.35
N CYS A 35 14.33 12.82 -12.77
CA CYS A 35 14.98 12.11 -13.85
C CYS A 35 15.43 10.72 -13.41
N PHE A 36 15.23 9.73 -14.28
CA PHE A 36 15.72 8.36 -14.07
C PHE A 36 17.26 8.26 -14.10
N ASN A 37 17.95 9.21 -14.74
CA ASN A 37 19.42 9.26 -14.80
C ASN A 37 20.03 9.93 -13.57
N ILE A 38 19.68 9.43 -12.39
CA ILE A 38 20.00 10.01 -11.08
C ILE A 38 21.52 10.17 -10.88
N GLN A 39 22.31 9.24 -11.42
CA GLN A 39 23.77 9.21 -11.27
C GLN A 39 24.48 10.37 -12.00
N ALA A 40 23.87 10.90 -13.07
CA ALA A 40 24.43 12.04 -13.80
C ALA A 40 24.16 13.39 -13.08
N HIS A 41 23.48 13.39 -11.94
CA HIS A 41 23.06 14.62 -11.25
C HIS A 41 23.89 14.84 -9.99
N LYS A 42 24.40 16.08 -9.81
CA LYS A 42 25.26 16.46 -8.67
C LYS A 42 24.67 16.15 -7.29
N ASN A 43 23.35 16.10 -7.15
CA ASN A 43 22.64 15.85 -5.89
C ASN A 43 21.62 14.70 -5.98
N GLN A 44 21.87 13.69 -6.83
CA GLN A 44 20.96 12.54 -7.02
C GLN A 44 19.51 12.96 -7.28
N ASP A 45 19.35 14.00 -8.08
CA ASP A 45 18.06 14.55 -8.48
C ASP A 45 17.03 14.84 -7.37
N LYS A 46 17.49 15.28 -6.19
CA LYS A 46 16.59 15.70 -5.09
C LYS A 46 15.61 16.85 -5.45
N LYS A 47 15.90 17.60 -6.51
CA LYS A 47 15.00 18.60 -7.09
C LYS A 47 14.62 18.12 -8.49
N PRO A 48 13.33 18.12 -8.85
CA PRO A 48 12.90 17.59 -10.14
C PRO A 48 13.50 18.38 -11.28
N SER A 49 14.06 17.67 -12.26
CA SER A 49 14.86 18.29 -13.31
C SER A 49 14.42 17.97 -14.73
N LEU A 50 13.45 17.07 -14.90
CA LEU A 50 13.02 16.56 -16.20
C LEU A 50 11.70 17.20 -16.60
N ALA A 51 11.76 18.20 -17.47
CA ALA A 51 10.56 18.84 -18.02
C ALA A 51 9.93 17.95 -19.10
N VAL A 52 8.60 17.83 -19.08
CA VAL A 52 7.85 17.05 -20.07
C VAL A 52 6.93 17.95 -20.90
N TYR A 53 7.01 17.79 -22.22
CA TYR A 53 6.27 18.55 -23.22
C TYR A 53 5.23 17.66 -23.91
N ALA A 54 4.06 17.53 -23.28
CA ALA A 54 3.00 16.66 -23.78
C ALA A 54 2.55 16.99 -25.22
N LYS A 55 2.54 18.27 -25.60
CA LYS A 55 2.14 18.71 -26.96
C LYS A 55 3.09 18.19 -28.05
N SER A 56 4.39 18.13 -27.78
CA SER A 56 5.41 17.66 -28.72
C SER A 56 5.85 16.22 -28.46
N ASN A 57 5.20 15.54 -27.50
CA ASN A 57 5.53 14.20 -27.04
C ASN A 57 7.04 13.99 -26.76
N SER A 58 7.64 14.95 -26.06
CA SER A 58 9.09 14.97 -25.79
C SER A 58 9.40 15.44 -24.37
N CYS A 59 10.65 15.27 -23.95
CA CYS A 59 11.14 15.76 -22.66
C CYS A 59 12.54 16.38 -22.76
N HIS A 60 12.92 17.14 -21.73
CA HIS A 60 14.25 17.68 -21.57
C HIS A 60 14.64 17.80 -20.09
N CYS A 61 15.78 17.23 -19.72
CA CYS A 61 16.37 17.33 -18.40
C CYS A 61 17.35 18.49 -18.37
N PHE A 62 17.03 19.53 -17.61
CA PHE A 62 17.90 20.71 -17.49
C PHE A 62 19.14 20.48 -16.60
N ALA A 63 19.25 19.32 -15.94
CA ALA A 63 20.40 18.96 -15.11
C ALA A 63 21.46 18.12 -15.86
N CYS A 64 21.05 17.10 -16.61
CA CYS A 64 21.97 16.21 -17.33
C CYS A 64 21.92 16.35 -18.87
N GLY A 65 21.07 17.22 -19.40
CA GLY A 65 20.95 17.48 -20.84
C GLY A 65 20.21 16.41 -21.65
N LEU A 66 19.80 15.31 -21.00
CA LEU A 66 18.98 14.25 -21.60
C LEU A 66 17.69 14.83 -22.19
N GLY A 67 17.36 14.50 -23.43
CA GLY A 67 16.10 14.90 -24.04
C GLY A 67 15.77 14.13 -25.31
N GLY A 68 14.49 14.11 -25.67
CA GLY A 68 14.00 13.38 -26.83
C GLY A 68 12.57 12.88 -26.68
N GLY A 69 12.13 12.08 -27.66
CA GLY A 69 10.84 11.39 -27.65
C GLY A 69 10.92 9.96 -27.08
N PRO A 70 9.86 9.16 -27.23
CA PRO A 70 9.73 7.81 -26.67
C PRO A 70 10.91 6.88 -26.95
N ILE A 71 11.31 6.79 -28.22
CA ILE A 71 12.42 5.92 -28.66
C ILE A 71 13.74 6.38 -28.04
N GLU A 72 13.97 7.68 -27.98
CA GLU A 72 15.23 8.25 -27.48
C GLU A 72 15.37 8.01 -25.98
N MET A 73 14.28 8.11 -25.23
CA MET A 73 14.28 7.78 -23.80
C MET A 73 14.48 6.28 -23.55
N ALA A 74 13.82 5.43 -24.35
CA ALA A 74 14.04 3.99 -24.28
C ALA A 74 15.50 3.63 -24.58
N LYS A 75 16.09 4.19 -25.64
CA LYS A 75 17.52 3.99 -25.97
C LYS A 75 18.42 4.34 -24.79
N MET A 76 18.16 5.44 -24.11
CA MET A 76 18.95 5.84 -22.95
C MET A 76 18.85 4.84 -21.80
N ALA A 77 17.68 4.26 -21.56
CA ALA A 77 17.50 3.18 -20.57
C ALA A 77 18.23 1.87 -20.94
N PHE A 78 18.46 1.64 -22.23
CA PHE A 78 19.17 0.46 -22.75
C PHE A 78 20.60 0.79 -23.24
N ASN A 79 21.29 1.74 -22.60
CA ASN A 79 22.69 2.09 -22.90
C ASN A 79 22.95 2.44 -24.38
N GLY A 80 21.98 3.10 -25.04
CA GLY A 80 22.05 3.51 -26.43
C GLY A 80 21.60 2.45 -27.45
N ASP A 81 21.26 1.23 -27.03
CA ASP A 81 20.88 0.13 -27.91
C ASP A 81 19.48 0.35 -28.51
N PHE A 82 19.47 0.76 -29.78
CA PHE A 82 18.24 1.02 -30.55
C PHE A 82 17.38 -0.23 -30.72
N LYS A 83 18.00 -1.40 -30.92
CA LYS A 83 17.28 -2.64 -31.19
C LYS A 83 16.49 -3.06 -29.96
N LYS A 84 17.17 -3.08 -28.81
CA LYS A 84 16.55 -3.40 -27.51
C LYS A 84 15.49 -2.38 -27.10
N ALA A 85 15.74 -1.09 -27.35
CA ALA A 85 14.76 -0.05 -27.09
C ALA A 85 13.46 -0.26 -27.89
N CYS A 86 13.56 -0.54 -29.20
CA CYS A 86 12.38 -0.79 -30.02
C CYS A 86 11.66 -2.09 -29.63
N GLU A 87 12.40 -3.18 -29.38
CA GLU A 87 11.82 -4.45 -28.91
C GLU A 87 11.08 -4.30 -27.58
N TRP A 88 11.68 -3.54 -26.64
CA TRP A 88 11.04 -3.22 -25.37
C TRP A 88 9.77 -2.39 -25.56
N LEU A 89 9.80 -1.34 -26.39
CA LEU A 89 8.61 -0.52 -26.66
C LEU A 89 7.49 -1.32 -27.33
N HIS A 90 7.80 -2.17 -28.31
CA HIS A 90 6.84 -3.07 -28.94
C HIS A 90 6.22 -4.03 -27.92
N SER A 91 7.04 -4.61 -27.04
CA SER A 91 6.60 -5.53 -26.00
C SER A 91 5.75 -4.85 -24.92
N ALA A 92 6.22 -3.73 -24.38
CA ALA A 92 5.58 -3.03 -23.26
C ALA A 92 4.25 -2.37 -23.63
N TRP A 93 4.09 -1.90 -24.88
CA TRP A 93 2.84 -1.30 -25.38
C TRP A 93 2.05 -2.22 -26.34
N ASN A 94 2.47 -3.48 -26.49
CA ASN A 94 1.84 -4.46 -27.37
C ASN A 94 1.62 -3.94 -28.81
N ILE A 95 2.60 -3.23 -29.34
CA ILE A 95 2.57 -2.72 -30.71
C ILE A 95 3.11 -3.83 -31.62
N PRO A 96 2.40 -4.21 -32.69
CA PRO A 96 2.90 -5.25 -33.60
C PRO A 96 4.06 -4.73 -34.44
N PHE A 97 4.95 -5.64 -34.83
CA PHE A 97 5.93 -5.40 -35.88
C PHE A 97 5.23 -5.39 -37.25
N LEU A 98 5.78 -4.66 -38.22
CA LEU A 98 5.14 -4.43 -39.53
C LEU A 98 4.94 -5.70 -40.39
N GLU A 99 5.52 -6.84 -40.03
CA GLU A 99 5.60 -8.04 -40.89
C GLU A 99 5.00 -9.31 -40.24
N ALA A 100 4.35 -9.22 -39.08
CA ALA A 100 3.80 -10.41 -38.40
C ALA A 100 2.32 -10.65 -38.73
N SER A 101 2.04 -11.09 -39.96
CA SER A 101 0.77 -11.71 -40.33
C SER A 101 0.75 -13.20 -39.93
N SER A 102 0.82 -13.51 -38.63
CA SER A 102 0.48 -14.84 -38.13
C SER A 102 0.42 -14.89 -36.60
N TYR A 103 -0.78 -15.19 -36.13
CA TYR A 103 -1.10 -15.99 -34.95
C TYR A 103 -1.24 -15.38 -33.55
N GLN A 104 -2.35 -15.85 -32.96
CA GLN A 104 -2.84 -15.88 -31.59
C GLN A 104 -2.92 -14.56 -30.84
N ALA A 105 -4.16 -14.08 -30.72
CA ALA A 105 -4.57 -13.15 -29.69
C ALA A 105 -4.22 -13.74 -28.32
N ILE A 106 -3.03 -13.40 -27.83
CA ILE A 106 -2.77 -13.43 -26.40
C ILE A 106 -3.71 -12.37 -25.84
N GLN A 107 -4.75 -12.82 -25.13
CA GLN A 107 -5.58 -11.94 -24.32
C GLN A 107 -4.62 -11.04 -23.54
N PRO A 108 -4.66 -9.72 -23.74
CA PRO A 108 -3.72 -8.84 -23.08
C PRO A 108 -3.83 -9.11 -21.58
N LYS A 109 -2.70 -9.40 -20.91
CA LYS A 109 -2.59 -8.95 -19.53
C LYS A 109 -2.66 -7.44 -19.66
N VAL A 110 -3.87 -6.91 -19.54
CA VAL A 110 -4.17 -5.48 -19.51
C VAL A 110 -3.09 -4.90 -18.60
N ALA A 111 -2.13 -4.17 -19.20
CA ALA A 111 -1.27 -3.31 -18.43
C ALA A 111 -2.25 -2.42 -17.67
N LYS A 112 -2.36 -2.64 -16.35
CA LYS A 112 -3.36 -1.96 -15.53
C LYS A 112 -3.22 -0.49 -15.86
N ARG A 113 -4.25 0.10 -16.49
CA ARG A 113 -4.35 1.56 -16.66
C ARG A 113 -3.91 2.17 -15.34
N MET A 114 -2.89 3.03 -15.37
CA MET A 114 -2.60 3.81 -14.17
C MET A 114 -3.88 4.60 -13.87
N PRO A 115 -4.51 4.36 -12.71
CA PRO A 115 -5.76 5.00 -12.40
C PRO A 115 -5.52 6.51 -12.42
N THR A 116 -6.31 7.25 -13.20
CA THR A 116 -6.44 8.71 -13.08
C THR A 116 -6.70 9.06 -11.60
N LEU A 117 -6.41 10.28 -11.15
CA LEU A 117 -6.66 10.69 -9.75
C LEU A 117 -8.09 10.39 -9.26
N LYS A 118 -9.07 10.33 -10.17
CA LYS A 118 -10.45 9.86 -9.89
C LYS A 118 -10.57 8.35 -9.67
N GLU A 119 -9.73 7.53 -10.30
CA GLU A 119 -9.72 6.07 -10.22
C GLU A 119 -8.84 5.54 -9.06
N LYS A 120 -8.01 6.38 -8.42
CA LYS A 120 -7.23 5.99 -7.23
C LYS A 120 -8.02 6.04 -5.92
N VAL A 121 -9.13 6.77 -5.88
CA VAL A 121 -9.87 6.98 -4.64
C VAL A 121 -10.81 5.80 -4.35
N LYS A 122 -10.67 5.20 -3.18
CA LYS A 122 -11.58 4.20 -2.63
C LYS A 122 -12.97 4.83 -2.47
N VAL A 123 -13.97 4.16 -3.00
CA VAL A 123 -15.38 4.55 -2.89
C VAL A 123 -16.07 3.54 -1.98
N PHE A 124 -16.85 4.04 -1.03
CA PHE A 124 -17.69 3.18 -0.20
C PHE A 124 -18.93 2.76 -0.98
N GLU A 125 -19.17 1.46 -1.04
CA GLU A 125 -20.28 0.83 -1.75
C GLU A 125 -21.20 0.19 -0.70
N PRO A 126 -22.21 0.91 -0.18
CA PRO A 126 -23.06 0.43 0.90
C PRO A 126 -23.86 -0.83 0.54
N GLN A 127 -24.05 -1.10 -0.75
CA GLN A 127 -24.70 -2.28 -1.28
C GLN A 127 -23.84 -3.56 -1.19
N LYS A 128 -22.51 -3.44 -1.01
CA LYS A 128 -21.66 -4.62 -0.83
C LYS A 128 -21.91 -5.22 0.56
N GLU A 129 -22.02 -6.54 0.59
CA GLU A 129 -22.18 -7.30 1.83
C GLU A 129 -20.82 -7.45 2.54
N PHE A 130 -20.83 -7.27 3.86
CA PHE A 130 -19.69 -7.55 4.71
C PHE A 130 -19.59 -9.07 4.98
N LYS A 131 -18.39 -9.64 4.83
CA LYS A 131 -18.17 -11.09 4.96
C LYS A 131 -17.23 -11.45 6.10
N ASN A 132 -17.61 -12.43 6.90
CA ASN A 132 -16.70 -13.05 7.85
C ASN A 132 -15.93 -14.18 7.16
N ILE A 133 -14.61 -14.11 7.17
CA ILE A 133 -13.72 -15.03 6.48
C ILE A 133 -13.12 -15.99 7.50
N VAL A 134 -13.29 -17.28 7.25
CA VAL A 134 -12.70 -18.34 8.07
C VAL A 134 -11.37 -18.76 7.45
N LEU A 135 -10.24 -18.30 8.01
CA LEU A 135 -8.91 -18.52 7.42
C LEU A 135 -8.58 -20.00 7.15
N ARG A 136 -9.05 -20.93 8.01
CA ARG A 136 -8.81 -22.37 7.84
C ARG A 136 -9.36 -22.94 6.54
N GLU A 137 -10.44 -22.35 6.02
CA GLU A 137 -11.11 -22.82 4.80
C GLU A 137 -10.36 -22.39 3.54
N ILE A 138 -9.45 -21.43 3.64
CA ILE A 138 -8.71 -20.87 2.51
C ILE A 138 -7.19 -21.08 2.60
N PHE A 139 -6.69 -21.75 3.65
CA PHE A 139 -5.26 -22.08 3.75
C PHE A 139 -4.77 -23.00 2.62
N GLY A 140 -5.61 -23.96 2.19
CA GLY A 140 -5.24 -24.91 1.13
C GLY A 140 -4.92 -24.23 -0.21
N ASP A 141 -5.57 -23.10 -0.48
CA ASP A 141 -5.41 -22.33 -1.71
C ASP A 141 -4.43 -21.15 -1.58
N TYR A 142 -3.77 -20.98 -0.43
CA TYR A 142 -2.98 -19.80 -0.11
C TYR A 142 -2.04 -19.37 -1.26
N LYS A 143 -1.31 -20.31 -1.86
CA LYS A 143 -0.35 -20.04 -2.96
C LYS A 143 -1.01 -19.52 -4.25
N ASN A 144 -2.28 -19.83 -4.47
CA ASN A 144 -3.04 -19.44 -5.66
C ASN A 144 -3.81 -18.11 -5.46
N LEU A 145 -3.84 -17.59 -4.24
CA LEU A 145 -4.46 -16.31 -3.94
C LEU A 145 -3.62 -15.13 -4.46
N SER A 146 -4.26 -13.97 -4.65
CA SER A 146 -3.55 -12.74 -4.97
C SER A 146 -2.62 -12.31 -3.83
N ARG A 147 -1.52 -11.59 -4.14
CA ARG A 147 -0.58 -11.09 -3.12
C ARG A 147 -1.26 -10.27 -2.01
N ASN A 148 -2.26 -9.45 -2.35
CA ASN A 148 -2.97 -8.66 -1.35
C ASN A 148 -3.81 -9.54 -0.41
N MET A 149 -4.35 -10.66 -0.91
CA MET A 149 -5.11 -11.60 -0.08
C MET A 149 -4.18 -12.43 0.80
N GLN A 150 -3.03 -12.87 0.26
CA GLN A 150 -1.97 -13.54 1.04
C GLN A 150 -1.49 -12.65 2.20
N LEU A 151 -1.23 -11.36 1.93
CA LEU A 151 -0.91 -10.35 2.95
C LEU A 151 -1.99 -10.29 4.04
N LYS A 152 -3.25 -10.11 3.64
CA LYS A 152 -4.39 -10.04 4.57
C LYS A 152 -4.52 -11.30 5.41
N MET A 153 -4.29 -12.48 4.85
CA MET A 153 -4.31 -13.73 5.61
C MET A 153 -3.22 -13.78 6.69
N VAL A 154 -1.98 -13.44 6.34
CA VAL A 154 -0.87 -13.40 7.30
C VAL A 154 -1.14 -12.41 8.42
N TYR A 155 -1.55 -11.18 8.08
CA TYR A 155 -1.83 -10.15 9.08
C TYR A 155 -3.02 -10.53 9.96
N THR A 156 -4.09 -11.05 9.36
CA THR A 156 -5.27 -11.51 10.10
C THR A 156 -4.95 -12.69 11.02
N PHE A 157 -4.05 -13.57 10.61
CA PHE A 157 -3.57 -14.66 11.47
C PHE A 157 -2.91 -14.10 12.73
N ILE A 158 -1.97 -13.18 12.58
CA ILE A 158 -1.27 -12.51 13.71
C ILE A 158 -2.28 -11.82 14.62
N TYR A 159 -3.19 -11.05 14.02
CA TYR A 159 -4.22 -10.32 14.76
C TYR A 159 -5.12 -11.27 15.55
N ARG A 160 -5.71 -12.28 14.92
CA ARG A 160 -6.59 -13.24 15.60
C ARG A 160 -5.84 -14.05 16.64
N TYR A 161 -4.60 -14.46 16.38
CA TYR A 161 -3.75 -15.07 17.39
C TYR A 161 -3.58 -14.16 18.61
N SER A 162 -3.32 -12.86 18.39
CA SER A 162 -3.15 -11.88 19.48
C SER A 162 -4.42 -11.62 20.30
N LEU A 163 -5.61 -11.92 19.77
CA LEU A 163 -6.86 -11.87 20.54
C LEU A 163 -7.02 -13.08 21.48
N LEU A 164 -6.33 -14.19 21.21
CA LEU A 164 -6.43 -15.44 21.97
C LEU A 164 -5.41 -15.52 23.13
N THR A 165 -4.48 -14.56 23.23
CA THR A 165 -3.48 -14.48 24.30
C THR A 165 -4.05 -13.85 25.58
N GLN A 166 -3.26 -13.77 26.66
CA GLN A 166 -3.66 -13.13 27.92
C GLN A 166 -3.85 -11.61 27.74
N GLN A 167 -5.08 -11.10 27.92
CA GLN A 167 -5.42 -9.70 27.63
C GLN A 167 -5.25 -8.73 28.80
N ASP A 168 -5.08 -9.20 30.05
CA ASP A 168 -5.12 -8.38 31.27
C ASP A 168 -4.18 -7.16 31.23
N LYS A 169 -2.97 -7.32 30.68
CA LYS A 169 -2.00 -6.22 30.57
C LYS A 169 -2.47 -5.13 29.62
N LYS A 170 -3.06 -5.52 28.49
CA LYS A 170 -3.67 -4.60 27.52
C LYS A 170 -4.85 -3.86 28.17
N GLU A 171 -5.73 -4.58 28.84
CA GLU A 171 -6.92 -4.00 29.48
C GLU A 171 -6.52 -3.00 30.57
N ALA A 172 -5.58 -3.38 31.44
CA ALA A 172 -5.02 -2.48 32.45
C ALA A 172 -4.36 -1.24 31.82
N TYR A 173 -3.62 -1.40 30.72
CA TYR A 173 -2.99 -0.29 30.01
C TYR A 173 -4.01 0.74 29.52
N TYR A 174 -5.06 0.31 28.82
CA TYR A 174 -6.08 1.23 28.30
C TYR A 174 -6.91 1.84 29.43
N LYS A 175 -7.29 1.05 30.45
CA LYS A 175 -8.01 1.54 31.64
C LYS A 175 -7.23 2.63 32.38
N ASN A 176 -5.92 2.44 32.57
CA ASN A 176 -5.05 3.43 33.22
C ASN A 176 -4.89 4.73 32.41
N ARG A 177 -5.30 4.74 31.14
CA ARG A 177 -5.37 5.94 30.29
C ARG A 177 -6.75 6.58 30.26
N GLY A 178 -7.70 6.09 31.06
CA GLY A 178 -9.07 6.57 31.07
C GLY A 178 -9.93 6.07 29.90
N ILE A 179 -9.44 5.11 29.11
CA ILE A 179 -10.21 4.54 28.00
C ILE A 179 -11.15 3.48 28.58
N THR A 180 -12.46 3.74 28.53
CA THR A 180 -13.50 2.85 29.04
C THR A 180 -14.41 2.28 27.96
N CYS A 181 -14.21 2.68 26.70
CA CYS A 181 -14.87 2.05 25.56
C CYS A 181 -14.38 0.61 25.31
N ASP A 182 -15.08 -0.11 24.43
CA ASP A 182 -14.75 -1.50 24.11
C ASP A 182 -13.43 -1.58 23.30
N VAL A 183 -12.43 -2.26 23.87
CA VAL A 183 -11.12 -2.52 23.23
C VAL A 183 -10.93 -4.00 22.86
N LYS A 184 -12.00 -4.80 22.76
CA LYS A 184 -11.95 -6.22 22.38
C LYS A 184 -11.39 -6.43 20.98
N THR A 185 -11.47 -5.42 20.11
CA THR A 185 -10.91 -5.46 18.76
C THR A 185 -9.40 -5.22 18.75
N ILE A 186 -8.77 -4.91 19.88
CA ILE A 186 -7.32 -4.76 20.00
C ILE A 186 -6.76 -6.02 20.67
N GLY A 187 -5.78 -6.65 20.04
CA GLY A 187 -5.12 -7.83 20.57
C GLY A 187 -3.86 -7.52 21.37
N PHE A 188 -3.22 -8.55 21.92
CA PHE A 188 -2.00 -8.43 22.70
C PHE A 188 -1.00 -9.53 22.38
N LEU A 189 0.29 -9.20 22.37
CA LEU A 189 1.38 -10.16 22.23
C LEU A 189 2.39 -9.92 23.35
N GLY A 190 2.41 -10.83 24.33
CA GLY A 190 3.39 -10.85 25.40
C GLY A 190 4.70 -11.52 24.98
N TRP A 191 5.68 -11.54 25.90
CA TRP A 191 6.98 -12.16 25.65
C TRP A 191 6.90 -13.65 25.30
N ASN A 192 6.06 -14.38 26.04
CA ASN A 192 5.94 -15.83 25.92
C ASN A 192 5.15 -16.25 24.68
N ASP A 193 4.42 -15.33 24.06
CA ASP A 193 3.58 -15.60 22.91
C ASP A 193 4.37 -15.65 21.60
N ILE A 194 5.50 -14.93 21.51
CA ILE A 194 6.24 -14.71 20.26
C ILE A 194 6.80 -16.01 19.69
N ALA A 195 7.47 -16.83 20.49
CA ALA A 195 8.05 -18.08 20.00
C ALA A 195 6.99 -19.02 19.42
N ARG A 196 5.82 -19.06 20.05
CA ARG A 196 4.69 -19.89 19.61
C ARG A 196 3.99 -19.30 18.38
N LEU A 197 3.87 -17.97 18.31
CA LEU A 197 3.41 -17.27 17.11
C LEU A 197 4.34 -17.55 15.91
N GLU A 198 5.66 -17.50 16.09
CA GLU A 198 6.63 -17.81 15.03
C GLU A 198 6.47 -19.24 14.50
N GLN A 199 6.31 -20.21 15.41
CA GLN A 199 6.06 -21.61 15.05
C GLN A 199 4.79 -21.77 14.22
N GLU A 200 3.67 -21.17 14.67
CA GLU A 200 2.42 -21.25 13.93
C GLU A 200 2.49 -20.51 12.58
N LEU A 201 3.15 -19.36 12.50
CA LEU A 201 3.33 -18.63 11.25
C LEU A 201 4.11 -19.46 10.22
N THR A 202 5.24 -20.04 10.63
CA THR A 202 6.09 -20.88 9.76
C THR A 202 5.44 -22.21 9.38
N LYS A 203 4.47 -22.68 10.16
CA LYS A 203 3.66 -23.85 9.83
C LYS A 203 2.70 -23.60 8.66
N TYR A 204 2.05 -22.42 8.62
CA TYR A 204 1.02 -22.14 7.61
C TYR A 204 1.49 -21.28 6.44
N PHE A 205 2.57 -20.52 6.60
CA PHE A 205 3.01 -19.52 5.62
C PHE A 205 4.47 -19.72 5.20
N PRO A 206 4.78 -19.54 3.90
CA PRO A 206 6.16 -19.52 3.42
C PRO A 206 6.99 -18.44 4.12
N LEU A 207 8.24 -18.77 4.45
CA LEU A 207 9.18 -17.83 5.08
C LEU A 207 9.41 -16.57 4.23
N GLU A 208 9.46 -16.71 2.90
CA GLU A 208 9.58 -15.60 1.95
C GLU A 208 8.45 -14.58 2.10
N ASP A 209 7.21 -15.05 2.29
CA ASP A 209 6.04 -14.19 2.46
C ASP A 209 6.07 -13.49 3.82
N LEU A 210 6.47 -14.18 4.87
CA LEU A 210 6.64 -13.58 6.19
C LEU A 210 7.68 -12.44 6.15
N GLN A 211 8.73 -12.57 5.33
CA GLN A 211 9.73 -11.52 5.14
C GLN A 211 9.26 -10.38 4.24
N ASP A 212 8.62 -10.70 3.11
CA ASP A 212 8.12 -9.72 2.15
C ASP A 212 6.99 -8.87 2.74
N PHE A 213 6.15 -9.47 3.58
CA PHE A 213 5.11 -8.77 4.34
C PHE A 213 5.62 -8.10 5.61
N LYS A 214 6.95 -8.04 5.79
CA LYS A 214 7.69 -7.36 6.86
C LYS A 214 7.50 -7.94 8.28
N VAL A 215 6.77 -9.06 8.41
CA VAL A 215 6.51 -9.74 9.68
C VAL A 215 7.81 -10.30 10.26
N PHE A 216 8.62 -10.95 9.42
CA PHE A 216 9.91 -11.52 9.80
C PHE A 216 11.07 -10.67 9.31
N SER A 217 12.10 -10.59 10.14
CA SER A 217 13.35 -9.95 9.78
C SER A 217 14.08 -10.75 8.71
N LYS A 218 14.55 -10.09 7.65
CA LYS A 218 15.42 -10.70 6.63
C LYS A 218 16.76 -11.21 7.19
N LYS A 219 17.19 -10.69 8.36
CA LYS A 219 18.45 -11.08 9.01
C LYS A 219 18.25 -12.16 10.07
N LYS A 220 17.24 -12.01 10.92
CA LYS A 220 17.00 -12.91 12.05
C LYS A 220 16.11 -14.11 11.71
N TYR A 221 15.42 -14.06 10.56
CA TYR A 221 14.45 -15.09 10.14
C TYR A 221 13.35 -15.37 11.18
N GLY A 222 12.97 -14.35 11.94
CA GLY A 222 11.94 -14.40 12.98
C GLY A 222 11.29 -13.03 13.17
N TRP A 223 10.37 -12.95 14.12
CA TRP A 223 9.58 -11.78 14.47
C TRP A 223 10.42 -10.51 14.48
N ASN A 224 10.01 -9.54 13.66
CA ASN A 224 10.79 -8.35 13.37
C ASN A 224 10.63 -7.23 14.40
N TYR A 225 9.77 -7.42 15.40
CA TYR A 225 9.25 -6.33 16.23
C TYR A 225 9.42 -6.56 17.74
N SER A 226 9.07 -5.53 18.50
CA SER A 226 9.03 -5.57 19.97
C SER A 226 7.98 -6.56 20.49
N LYS A 227 8.08 -6.86 21.78
CA LYS A 227 7.19 -7.74 22.55
C LYS A 227 6.46 -6.93 23.62
N ASN A 228 5.45 -7.50 24.29
CA ASN A 228 4.52 -6.76 25.16
C ASN A 228 3.89 -5.58 24.39
N VAL A 229 3.26 -5.91 23.27
CA VAL A 229 2.68 -4.95 22.35
C VAL A 229 1.19 -5.21 22.19
N CYS A 230 0.39 -4.14 22.15
CA CYS A 230 -0.97 -4.21 21.67
C CYS A 230 -0.95 -4.24 20.13
N VAL A 231 -1.77 -5.11 19.55
CA VAL A 231 -1.96 -5.23 18.10
C VAL A 231 -3.24 -4.47 17.74
N VAL A 232 -3.06 -3.29 17.14
CA VAL A 232 -4.14 -2.37 16.77
C VAL A 232 -4.47 -2.56 15.30
N PRO A 233 -5.64 -3.09 14.93
CA PRO A 233 -5.91 -3.50 13.55
C PRO A 233 -6.35 -2.35 12.63
N CYS A 234 -6.01 -2.47 11.36
CA CYS A 234 -6.61 -1.75 10.25
C CYS A 234 -7.48 -2.72 9.46
N PHE A 235 -8.80 -2.68 9.66
CA PHE A 235 -9.72 -3.64 9.02
C PHE A 235 -9.83 -3.41 7.51
N ASP A 236 -10.06 -4.49 6.78
CA ASP A 236 -10.59 -4.41 5.43
C ASP A 236 -12.04 -3.89 5.45
N LEU A 237 -12.45 -3.23 4.38
CA LEU A 237 -13.74 -2.54 4.36
C LEU A 237 -14.92 -3.50 4.24
N TYR A 238 -14.76 -4.67 3.61
CA TYR A 238 -15.88 -5.57 3.33
C TYR A 238 -15.68 -6.97 3.90
N THR A 239 -14.63 -7.15 4.71
CA THR A 239 -14.35 -8.41 5.39
C THR A 239 -13.83 -8.19 6.80
N ASP A 240 -13.88 -9.23 7.64
CA ASP A 240 -13.27 -9.26 8.97
C ASP A 240 -11.75 -9.55 8.94
N LEU A 241 -11.13 -9.38 7.77
CA LEU A 241 -9.68 -9.42 7.60
C LEU A 241 -9.07 -8.06 7.92
N ILE A 242 -7.77 -8.03 8.18
CA ILE A 242 -7.02 -6.79 8.36
C ILE A 242 -6.04 -6.57 7.21
N CYS A 243 -5.89 -5.32 6.79
CA CYS A 243 -4.99 -4.88 5.72
C CYS A 243 -3.68 -4.27 6.25
N GLY A 244 -3.60 -4.06 7.56
CA GLY A 244 -2.43 -3.56 8.27
C GLY A 244 -2.70 -3.60 9.77
N PHE A 245 -1.67 -3.32 10.56
CA PHE A 245 -1.84 -3.14 12.01
C PHE A 245 -0.72 -2.28 12.57
N SER A 246 -0.95 -1.71 13.73
CA SER A 246 0.04 -1.01 14.53
C SER A 246 0.40 -1.82 15.76
N LEU A 247 1.66 -1.77 16.15
CA LEU A 247 2.20 -2.36 17.37
C LEU A 247 2.45 -1.23 18.37
N ARG A 248 1.63 -1.19 19.42
CA ARG A 248 1.72 -0.20 20.49
C ARG A 248 2.42 -0.83 21.68
N THR A 249 3.61 -0.32 22.02
CA THR A 249 4.35 -0.79 23.20
C THR A 249 3.63 -0.33 24.47
N ILE A 250 3.40 -1.26 25.39
CA ILE A 250 2.83 -0.94 26.70
C ILE A 250 3.86 -0.98 27.84
N SER A 251 5.07 -1.50 27.58
CA SER A 251 6.21 -1.36 28.48
C SER A 251 7.05 -0.12 28.15
N GLY A 252 7.70 0.45 29.16
CA GLY A 252 8.53 1.65 29.03
C GLY A 252 9.88 1.41 28.33
N ASP A 253 10.14 0.18 27.89
CA ASP A 253 11.48 -0.26 27.49
C ASP A 253 11.81 0.05 26.02
N SER A 254 10.83 0.56 25.25
CA SER A 254 11.00 0.94 23.85
C SER A 254 10.97 2.45 23.68
N THR A 255 11.94 2.98 22.94
CA THR A 255 11.94 4.39 22.48
C THR A 255 10.85 4.66 21.45
N ILE A 256 10.43 3.63 20.71
CA ILE A 256 9.32 3.69 19.76
C ILE A 256 8.04 3.27 20.48
N LYS A 257 7.14 4.23 20.68
CA LYS A 257 5.85 4.00 21.33
C LYS A 257 4.90 3.20 20.42
N GLU A 258 4.89 3.51 19.14
CA GLU A 258 3.98 2.90 18.18
C GLU A 258 4.68 2.69 16.84
N LEU A 259 4.50 1.51 16.26
CA LEU A 259 5.11 1.12 14.99
C LEU A 259 4.06 0.53 14.06
N ASN A 260 4.04 0.97 12.81
CA ASN A 260 3.05 0.52 11.82
C ASN A 260 3.62 -0.61 10.97
N VAL A 261 2.84 -1.68 10.81
CA VAL A 261 3.14 -2.83 9.98
C VAL A 261 2.17 -2.85 8.81
N ASN A 262 2.69 -2.52 7.63
CA ASN A 262 1.91 -2.53 6.39
C ASN A 262 2.79 -2.72 5.15
N CYS A 263 2.11 -3.13 4.07
CA CYS A 263 2.63 -3.17 2.71
C CYS A 263 1.70 -2.32 1.83
N SER A 264 1.80 -1.00 1.96
CA SER A 264 0.98 -0.03 1.20
C SER A 264 1.08 -0.20 -0.32
N GLU A 265 2.16 -0.81 -0.81
CA GLU A 265 2.35 -1.21 -2.20
C GLU A 265 1.41 -2.33 -2.67
N LEU A 266 0.89 -3.14 -1.75
CA LEU A 266 -0.05 -4.23 -2.02
C LEU A 266 -1.48 -3.86 -1.61
N GLU A 267 -1.64 -3.23 -0.45
CA GLU A 267 -2.93 -2.79 0.08
C GLU A 267 -2.72 -1.59 1.01
N ILE A 268 -3.46 -0.52 0.77
CA ILE A 268 -3.41 0.68 1.61
C ILE A 268 -4.17 0.37 2.92
N PRO A 269 -3.51 0.46 4.10
CA PRO A 269 -4.18 0.23 5.36
C PRO A 269 -5.24 1.30 5.61
N LEU A 270 -6.45 0.87 5.98
CA LEU A 270 -7.50 1.80 6.39
C LEU A 270 -7.21 2.38 7.78
N PRO A 271 -7.69 3.60 8.09
CA PRO A 271 -7.58 4.18 9.42
C PRO A 271 -8.13 3.24 10.49
N PHE A 272 -7.50 3.24 11.65
CA PHE A 272 -8.04 2.54 12.81
C PHE A 272 -9.47 3.02 13.08
N ASN A 273 -10.35 2.07 13.39
CA ASN A 273 -11.78 2.27 13.62
C ASN A 273 -12.59 2.81 12.41
N LEU A 274 -12.00 2.92 11.21
CA LEU A 274 -12.76 3.13 9.98
C LEU A 274 -13.21 1.77 9.41
N THR A 275 -14.42 1.36 9.77
CA THR A 275 -14.98 0.05 9.39
C THR A 275 -16.17 0.20 8.44
N TYR A 276 -16.65 -0.92 7.88
CA TYR A 276 -17.93 -0.99 7.18
C TYR A 276 -19.07 -0.37 8.00
N SER A 277 -19.17 -0.74 9.28
CA SER A 277 -20.23 -0.26 10.16
C SER A 277 -20.12 1.24 10.40
N THR A 278 -18.89 1.74 10.60
CA THR A 278 -18.61 3.18 10.76
C THR A 278 -19.08 3.94 9.53
N LEU A 279 -18.68 3.50 8.33
CA LEU A 279 -19.06 4.15 7.07
C LEU A 279 -20.53 3.96 6.71
N LYS A 280 -21.19 2.88 7.13
CA LYS A 280 -22.61 2.66 6.86
C LYS A 280 -23.52 3.45 7.78
N ASN A 281 -23.19 3.47 9.08
CA ASN A 281 -24.13 3.85 10.12
C ASN A 281 -23.84 5.22 10.74
N LYS A 282 -22.66 5.81 10.51
CA LYS A 282 -22.26 7.08 11.14
C LYS A 282 -22.28 8.20 10.11
N GLU A 283 -22.84 9.34 10.51
CA GLU A 283 -22.88 10.55 9.68
C GLU A 283 -21.60 11.38 9.87
N TRP A 284 -21.16 11.49 11.11
CA TRP A 284 -19.97 12.24 11.50
C TRP A 284 -18.81 11.29 11.77
N ILE A 285 -17.64 11.59 11.22
CA ILE A 285 -16.42 10.84 11.50
C ILE A 285 -15.31 11.80 11.85
N TRP A 286 -14.92 11.81 13.12
CA TRP A 286 -13.81 12.62 13.61
C TRP A 286 -12.49 11.93 13.30
N ILE A 287 -11.54 12.67 12.74
CA ILE A 287 -10.20 12.14 12.47
C ILE A 287 -9.24 12.64 13.55
N THR A 288 -8.51 11.72 14.17
CA THR A 288 -7.50 12.00 15.20
C THR A 288 -6.10 11.54 14.79
N GLU A 289 -5.08 11.95 15.56
CA GLU A 289 -3.67 11.65 15.25
C GLU A 289 -3.31 10.18 15.47
N GLY A 290 -3.78 9.57 16.57
CA GLY A 290 -3.50 8.17 16.88
C GLY A 290 -4.68 7.42 17.48
N HIS A 291 -4.52 6.10 17.60
CA HIS A 291 -5.58 5.22 18.08
C HIS A 291 -5.99 5.53 19.52
N ILE A 292 -5.07 6.04 20.35
CA ILE A 292 -5.39 6.49 21.71
C ILE A 292 -6.38 7.65 21.68
N ASP A 293 -6.16 8.64 20.83
CA ASP A 293 -7.05 9.79 20.72
C ASP A 293 -8.41 9.38 20.16
N ALA A 294 -8.42 8.45 19.20
CA ALA A 294 -9.66 7.89 18.68
C ALA A 294 -10.44 7.17 19.79
N LEU A 295 -9.79 6.31 20.57
CA LEU A 295 -10.43 5.59 21.68
C LEU A 295 -10.90 6.52 22.80
N SER A 296 -10.13 7.55 23.13
CA SER A 296 -10.54 8.60 24.08
C SER A 296 -11.77 9.35 23.56
N GLY A 297 -11.78 9.69 22.27
CA GLY A 297 -12.93 10.29 21.60
C GLY A 297 -14.17 9.40 21.68
N VAL A 298 -14.03 8.10 21.36
CA VAL A 298 -15.12 7.11 21.50
C VAL A 298 -15.61 7.02 22.94
N THR A 299 -14.70 7.04 23.93
CA THR A 299 -15.03 6.96 25.36
C THR A 299 -15.92 8.13 25.80
N GLU A 300 -15.59 9.35 25.35
CA GLU A 300 -16.32 10.56 25.72
C GLU A 300 -17.47 10.91 24.76
N ASN A 301 -17.65 10.13 23.68
CA ASN A 301 -18.60 10.48 22.64
C ASN A 301 -20.05 10.35 23.11
N LYS A 302 -20.74 11.49 23.20
CA LYS A 302 -22.17 11.57 23.52
C LYS A 302 -23.08 11.62 22.30
N LYS A 303 -22.50 11.64 21.08
CA LYS A 303 -23.25 11.75 19.83
C LYS A 303 -23.33 10.40 19.14
N GLU A 304 -24.52 9.81 19.16
CA GLU A 304 -24.76 8.45 18.63
C GLU A 304 -24.40 8.30 17.14
N ASN A 305 -24.63 9.35 16.34
CA ASN A 305 -24.36 9.36 14.89
C ASN A 305 -22.93 9.83 14.54
N SER A 306 -22.01 9.82 15.50
CA SER A 306 -20.58 10.05 15.24
C SER A 306 -19.70 8.92 15.71
N ASP A 307 -18.50 8.85 15.16
CA ASP A 307 -17.44 7.96 15.61
C ASP A 307 -16.07 8.61 15.34
N PHE A 308 -15.01 8.01 15.87
CA PHE A 308 -13.64 8.51 15.75
C PHE A 308 -12.77 7.50 15.04
N CYS A 309 -11.93 7.95 14.11
CA CYS A 309 -10.93 7.13 13.46
C CYS A 309 -9.56 7.81 13.52
N SER A 310 -8.49 7.05 13.35
CA SER A 310 -7.14 7.61 13.35
C SER A 310 -6.27 7.01 12.26
N PHE A 311 -5.50 7.85 11.59
CA PHE A 311 -4.46 7.40 10.67
C PHE A 311 -3.22 6.98 11.46
N ALA A 312 -2.54 5.93 11.00
CA ALA A 312 -1.42 5.39 11.74
C ALA A 312 -0.14 6.19 11.46
N GLY A 313 0.13 7.23 12.25
CA GLY A 313 1.40 7.98 12.25
C GLY A 313 1.51 9.13 11.23
N VAL A 314 2.66 9.79 11.24
CA VAL A 314 2.94 11.00 10.42
C VAL A 314 2.97 10.62 8.93
N TRP A 315 2.26 11.38 8.07
CA TRP A 315 2.09 11.13 6.62
C TRP A 315 1.23 9.91 6.23
N ALA A 316 0.40 9.39 7.13
CA ALA A 316 -0.48 8.27 6.84
C ALA A 316 -1.76 8.63 6.06
N TYR A 317 -2.06 9.92 5.87
CA TYR A 317 -3.14 10.37 4.98
C TYR A 317 -2.84 9.97 3.53
N LYS A 318 -3.58 8.99 3.03
CA LYS A 318 -3.57 8.59 1.63
C LYS A 318 -4.77 9.22 0.95
N GLU A 319 -4.54 10.00 -0.10
CA GLU A 319 -5.61 10.63 -0.89
C GLU A 319 -6.61 9.58 -1.38
N GLU A 320 -6.12 8.36 -1.64
CA GLU A 320 -6.91 7.21 -2.01
C GLU A 320 -7.99 6.86 -0.98
N VAL A 321 -7.76 7.10 0.31
CA VAL A 321 -8.72 6.78 1.37
C VAL A 321 -9.78 7.88 1.53
N LEU A 322 -9.49 9.11 1.10
CA LEU A 322 -10.35 10.27 1.34
C LEU A 322 -11.74 10.15 0.71
N GLY A 323 -11.89 9.41 -0.40
CA GLY A 323 -13.20 9.20 -1.02
C GLY A 323 -14.15 8.32 -0.21
N LEU A 324 -13.65 7.57 0.77
CA LEU A 324 -14.52 6.87 1.72
C LEU A 324 -15.34 7.84 2.57
N PHE A 325 -14.88 9.09 2.72
CA PHE A 325 -15.54 10.13 3.50
C PHE A 325 -16.45 11.04 2.68
N LYS A 326 -16.61 10.81 1.37
CA LYS A 326 -17.31 11.73 0.46
C LYS A 326 -18.70 12.15 0.94
N ASP A 327 -19.43 11.24 1.56
CA ASP A 327 -20.80 11.47 2.06
C ASP A 327 -20.85 11.56 3.60
N LYS A 328 -19.73 11.91 4.22
CA LYS A 328 -19.56 12.05 5.67
C LYS A 328 -19.27 13.49 6.05
N LYS A 329 -19.64 13.85 7.27
CA LYS A 329 -19.21 15.08 7.92
C LYS A 329 -17.94 14.76 8.70
N VAL A 330 -16.82 15.37 8.29
CA VAL A 330 -15.49 15.16 8.84
C VAL A 330 -14.99 16.44 9.47
#